data_AF-L1MM53-F1
#
_entry.id   AF-L1MM53-F1
#
_cell.length_a   1.000
_cell.length_b   1.000
_cell.length_c   1.000
_cell.angle_alpha   90.00
_cell.angle_beta   90.00
_cell.angle_gamma   90.00
#
_symmetry.space_group_name_H-M   'P 1'
#
loop_
_entity.id
_entity.type
_entity.pdbx_description
1 polymer ?
#
loop_
_entity_poly.entity_id
_entity_poly.type
_entity_poly.pdbx_seq_one_letter_code
_entity_poly.pdbx_strand_id
1 'polypeptide(L)'
;MKSLLYTLLLLATGALIGCHDEENPSFSYRSSAVTAGPDFTDPRDNNVYHTIRVGNQLWLAENLRYAPNGYSLDGAFTWEEKPVDQKKMVPDDQILGQMIEELFLDPKFDGWKVDGTPIDNFILPLFKHFKRGRLTAAQLRENIAYLNPDFDDTLTTRLASFALQPAARAKYGRANFEKAEKANGGYVQKYGFLYSYAAAKASVPEGWRLPSDQDWQQLEQALGLSSQEAQLDNAWRGAGLGTVMSEGGAAGFNAPLAGANAYQKARGQLYVNRGKSWYYWTSTPVTLNDSLPGAIVRMSSHFNDKVWRGTSRLDNMERPVLYSVRCVKDFTPKAQ
;
A
#
# COMPACT_ATOMS: atom_id res chain seq x y z
N MET A 1 -43.83 -81.24 -7.28
CA MET A 1 -44.83 -80.21 -6.91
C MET A 1 -44.10 -79.06 -6.23
N LYS A 2 -44.23 -77.84 -6.78
CA LYS A 2 -43.78 -76.52 -6.27
C LYS A 2 -42.24 -76.34 -6.25
N SER A 3 -41.61 -75.23 -6.63
CA SER A 3 -42.01 -73.93 -7.21
C SER A 3 -40.72 -73.20 -7.62
N LEU A 4 -40.81 -72.39 -8.68
CA LEU A 4 -39.87 -71.39 -9.22
C LEU A 4 -38.97 -70.67 -8.18
N LEU A 5 -37.72 -70.35 -8.58
CA LEU A 5 -37.29 -68.96 -8.84
C LEU A 5 -35.97 -68.92 -9.63
N TYR A 6 -35.98 -68.18 -10.74
CA TYR A 6 -34.83 -67.86 -11.59
C TYR A 6 -34.12 -66.63 -11.03
N THR A 7 -32.78 -66.64 -11.00
CA THR A 7 -31.99 -65.40 -10.92
C THR A 7 -30.98 -65.37 -12.05
N LEU A 8 -31.29 -64.52 -13.03
CA LEU A 8 -30.47 -64.14 -14.18
C LEU A 8 -29.20 -63.42 -13.69
N LEU A 9 -28.01 -63.92 -14.02
CA LEU A 9 -26.76 -63.16 -13.90
C LEU A 9 -26.35 -62.74 -15.33
N LEU A 10 -26.76 -61.55 -15.73
CA LEU A 10 -26.42 -60.98 -17.04
C LEU A 10 -25.19 -60.09 -16.90
N LEU A 11 -24.10 -60.53 -17.54
CA LEU A 11 -22.91 -59.76 -17.82
C LEU A 11 -23.28 -58.48 -18.57
N ALA A 12 -22.98 -57.33 -17.98
CA ALA A 12 -22.93 -56.05 -18.68
C ALA A 12 -21.53 -55.47 -18.49
N THR A 13 -20.63 -55.77 -19.42
CA THR A 13 -19.39 -54.99 -19.62
C THR A 13 -19.79 -53.64 -20.21
N GLY A 14 -20.16 -52.71 -19.34
CA GLY A 14 -20.28 -51.30 -19.70
C GLY A 14 -18.89 -50.72 -19.88
N ALA A 15 -18.50 -50.48 -21.13
CA ALA A 15 -17.39 -49.60 -21.45
C ALA A 15 -17.70 -48.22 -20.84
N LEU A 16 -17.01 -47.87 -19.76
CA LEU A 16 -16.90 -46.50 -19.32
C LEU A 16 -16.13 -45.77 -20.42
N ILE A 17 -16.86 -45.16 -21.35
CA ILE A 17 -16.36 -44.00 -22.08
C ILE A 17 -16.19 -42.93 -21.00
N GLY A 18 -15.02 -42.93 -20.37
CA GLY A 18 -14.57 -41.75 -19.66
C GLY A 18 -14.59 -40.63 -20.68
N CYS A 19 -15.46 -39.64 -20.47
CA CYS A 19 -15.24 -38.34 -21.07
C CYS A 19 -13.87 -37.90 -20.55
N HIS A 20 -12.86 -38.11 -21.39
CA HIS A 20 -11.65 -37.35 -21.30
C HIS A 20 -12.12 -35.93 -21.60
N ASP A 21 -12.39 -35.15 -20.56
CA ASP A 21 -12.36 -33.71 -20.71
C ASP A 21 -10.94 -33.43 -21.20
N GLU A 22 -10.79 -33.26 -22.52
CA GLU A 22 -9.61 -32.61 -23.05
C GLU A 22 -9.67 -31.20 -22.47
N GLU A 23 -9.01 -31.01 -21.32
CA GLU A 23 -8.68 -29.69 -20.79
C GLU A 23 -7.83 -29.00 -21.85
N ASN A 24 -8.49 -28.40 -22.84
CA ASN A 24 -7.84 -27.51 -23.77
C ASN A 24 -7.27 -26.39 -22.89
N PRO A 25 -5.93 -26.23 -22.81
CA PRO A 25 -5.33 -25.39 -21.79
C PRO A 25 -5.86 -23.97 -21.98
N SER A 26 -6.64 -23.53 -20.98
CA SER A 26 -7.40 -22.27 -21.01
C SER A 26 -6.51 -21.02 -21.02
N PHE A 27 -5.20 -21.25 -20.82
CA PHE A 27 -4.11 -20.31 -20.97
C PHE A 27 -3.00 -20.89 -21.86
N SER A 28 -2.56 -20.10 -22.84
CA SER A 28 -1.35 -20.38 -23.63
C SER A 28 -0.54 -19.10 -23.78
N TYR A 29 0.66 -19.08 -23.20
CA TYR A 29 1.46 -17.84 -23.14
C TYR A 29 1.79 -17.29 -24.52
N ARG A 30 1.44 -16.03 -24.75
CA ARG A 30 1.71 -15.30 -26.00
C ARG A 30 2.94 -14.41 -25.85
N SER A 31 4.12 -14.96 -26.12
CA SER A 31 5.39 -14.24 -25.99
C SER A 31 5.46 -12.94 -26.81
N SER A 32 4.82 -12.90 -27.98
CA SER A 32 4.75 -11.71 -28.83
C SER A 32 3.90 -10.56 -28.27
N ALA A 33 3.11 -10.81 -27.21
CA ALA A 33 2.25 -9.81 -26.59
C ALA A 33 3.01 -8.83 -25.69
N VAL A 34 4.25 -9.16 -25.30
CA VAL A 34 5.06 -8.37 -24.39
C VAL A 34 6.31 -7.86 -25.09
N THR A 35 6.59 -6.57 -24.92
CA THR A 35 7.85 -5.95 -25.33
C THR A 35 8.42 -5.11 -24.19
N ALA A 36 9.74 -4.89 -24.18
CA ALA A 36 10.35 -3.97 -23.23
C ALA A 36 9.83 -2.54 -23.48
N GLY A 37 9.53 -1.84 -22.39
CA GLY A 37 9.17 -0.43 -22.42
C GLY A 37 10.35 0.47 -22.01
N PRO A 38 10.22 1.80 -22.15
CA PRO A 38 11.21 2.73 -21.61
C PRO A 38 11.17 2.73 -20.09
N ASP A 39 12.33 2.86 -19.45
CA ASP A 39 12.41 3.03 -18.00
C ASP A 39 11.68 4.30 -17.56
N PHE A 40 11.13 4.25 -16.36
CA PHE A 40 10.44 5.36 -15.71
C PHE A 40 11.20 5.76 -14.45
N THR A 41 11.65 7.02 -14.38
CA THR A 41 12.18 7.61 -13.16
C THR A 41 11.06 8.42 -12.50
N ASP A 42 10.70 8.08 -11.26
CA ASP A 42 9.72 8.82 -10.49
C ASP A 42 10.34 10.12 -9.95
N PRO A 43 9.86 11.31 -10.35
CA PRO A 43 10.48 12.58 -9.97
C PRO A 43 10.34 12.90 -8.48
N ARG A 44 9.47 12.17 -7.75
CA ARG A 44 9.17 12.43 -6.34
C ARG A 44 10.25 11.86 -5.41
N ASP A 45 10.93 10.79 -5.83
CA ASP A 45 11.92 10.07 -5.01
C ASP A 45 13.15 9.57 -5.79
N ASN A 46 13.20 9.79 -7.11
CA ASN A 46 14.23 9.33 -8.04
C ASN A 46 14.34 7.80 -8.15
N ASN A 47 13.33 7.05 -7.72
CA ASN A 47 13.29 5.61 -7.99
C ASN A 47 13.14 5.39 -9.50
N VAL A 48 14.04 4.58 -10.06
CA VAL A 48 13.94 4.09 -11.45
C VAL A 48 13.20 2.77 -11.44
N TYR A 49 12.24 2.62 -12.35
CA TYR A 49 11.43 1.43 -12.56
C TYR A 49 11.53 0.99 -14.01
N HIS A 50 11.82 -0.29 -14.22
CA HIS A 50 11.68 -0.89 -15.54
C HIS A 50 10.21 -1.01 -15.93
N THR A 51 9.93 -1.05 -17.22
CA THR A 51 8.56 -1.18 -17.73
C THR A 51 8.46 -2.22 -18.83
N ILE A 52 7.27 -2.81 -18.94
CA ILE A 52 6.88 -3.66 -20.07
C ILE A 52 5.69 -3.03 -20.78
N ARG A 53 5.66 -3.17 -22.10
CA ARG A 53 4.49 -2.85 -22.90
C ARG A 53 3.71 -4.12 -23.16
N VAL A 54 2.41 -4.06 -22.88
CA VAL A 54 1.44 -5.12 -23.18
C VAL A 54 0.27 -4.47 -23.91
N GLY A 55 0.14 -4.77 -25.20
CA GLY A 55 -0.83 -4.11 -26.08
C GLY A 55 -0.66 -2.58 -26.10
N ASN A 56 -1.70 -1.88 -25.67
CA ASN A 56 -1.76 -0.41 -25.59
C ASN A 56 -1.52 0.12 -24.16
N GLN A 57 -0.91 -0.69 -23.29
CA GLN A 57 -0.60 -0.31 -21.92
C GLN A 57 0.88 -0.46 -21.63
N LEU A 58 1.40 0.47 -20.82
CA LEU A 58 2.73 0.39 -20.24
C LEU A 58 2.58 0.08 -18.75
N TRP A 59 3.21 -1.00 -18.30
CA TRP A 59 3.16 -1.49 -16.93
C TRP A 59 4.54 -1.38 -16.28
N LEU A 60 4.60 -1.02 -15.00
CA LEU A 60 5.84 -1.18 -14.24
C LEU A 60 6.19 -2.67 -14.14
N ALA A 61 7.46 -3.03 -14.31
CA ALA A 61 7.99 -4.37 -14.09
C ALA A 61 8.44 -4.58 -12.63
N GLU A 62 8.29 -3.56 -11.79
CA GLU A 62 8.58 -3.61 -10.36
C GLU A 62 7.41 -3.05 -9.53
N ASN A 63 7.35 -3.44 -8.25
CA ASN A 63 6.40 -2.86 -7.30
C ASN A 63 6.80 -1.43 -6.93
N LEU A 64 5.81 -0.58 -6.67
CA LEU A 64 6.03 0.81 -6.28
C LEU A 64 6.82 0.91 -4.96
N ARG A 65 7.93 1.64 -4.98
CA ARG A 65 8.82 1.93 -3.84
C ARG A 65 8.67 3.35 -3.30
N TYR A 66 7.66 4.10 -3.74
CA TYR A 66 7.37 5.45 -3.25
C TYR A 66 6.55 5.41 -1.94
N ALA A 67 7.10 5.94 -0.86
CA ALA A 67 6.32 6.23 0.34
C ALA A 67 5.96 7.72 0.39
N PRO A 68 4.70 8.08 0.67
CA PRO A 68 4.37 9.43 1.12
C PRO A 68 5.18 9.79 2.37
N ASN A 69 5.37 11.08 2.63
CA ASN A 69 6.32 11.54 3.64
C ASN A 69 6.06 11.00 5.06
N GLY A 70 4.83 10.63 5.43
CA GLY A 70 4.52 9.99 6.71
C GLY A 70 4.72 8.46 6.75
N TYR A 71 5.17 7.81 5.68
CA TYR A 71 5.34 6.35 5.59
C TYR A 71 4.07 5.61 6.02
N SER A 72 4.15 4.77 7.07
CA SER A 72 3.02 3.98 7.56
C SER A 72 1.90 4.83 8.15
N LEU A 73 2.20 6.05 8.63
CA LEU A 73 1.16 6.99 9.04
C LEU A 73 0.29 7.42 7.85
N ASP A 74 0.86 7.48 6.65
CA ASP A 74 0.18 7.78 5.39
C ASP A 74 -0.17 6.52 4.59
N GLY A 75 -0.02 5.35 5.20
CA GLY A 75 -0.52 4.08 4.68
C GLY A 75 0.46 3.27 3.80
N ALA A 76 1.74 3.64 3.73
CA ALA A 76 2.79 2.85 3.06
C ALA A 76 3.68 2.16 4.11
N PHE A 77 3.65 0.83 4.16
CA PHE A 77 4.28 0.04 5.22
C PHE A 77 5.36 -0.89 4.66
N THR A 78 6.35 -1.18 5.48
CA THR A 78 7.21 -2.35 5.27
C THR A 78 6.70 -3.60 6.00
N TRP A 79 7.37 -4.74 5.77
CA TRP A 79 7.06 -6.03 6.39
C TRP A 79 7.17 -5.99 7.91
N GLU A 80 6.13 -6.49 8.59
CA GLU A 80 6.02 -6.55 10.05
C GLU A 80 6.19 -5.19 10.76
N GLU A 81 5.99 -4.08 10.05
CA GLU A 81 6.03 -2.75 10.63
C GLU A 81 4.85 -2.57 11.58
N LYS A 82 5.13 -2.29 12.86
CA LYS A 82 4.11 -2.00 13.87
C LYS A 82 3.58 -0.57 13.67
N PRO A 83 2.27 -0.31 13.92
CA PRO A 83 1.73 1.03 13.80
C PRO A 83 2.43 2.02 14.73
N VAL A 84 2.67 3.24 14.23
CA VAL A 84 3.19 4.34 15.03
C VAL A 84 2.12 4.76 16.05
N ASP A 85 2.51 4.81 17.32
CA ASP A 85 1.66 5.32 18.40
C ASP A 85 1.64 6.85 18.35
N GLN A 86 0.61 7.41 17.70
CA GLN A 86 0.47 8.86 17.54
C GLN A 86 0.37 9.62 18.86
N LYS A 87 -0.05 8.97 19.96
CA LYS A 87 -0.08 9.60 21.30
C LYS A 87 1.31 9.84 21.87
N LYS A 88 2.33 9.14 21.35
CA LYS A 88 3.74 9.31 21.72
C LYS A 88 4.50 10.24 20.78
N MET A 89 3.84 10.73 19.72
CA MET A 89 4.40 11.78 18.88
C MET A 89 4.25 13.11 19.64
N VAL A 90 5.28 13.45 20.40
CA VAL A 90 5.37 14.72 21.15
C VAL A 90 6.66 15.44 20.74
N PRO A 91 6.65 16.77 20.61
CA PRO A 91 7.86 17.49 20.25
C PRO A 91 8.92 17.29 21.33
N ASP A 92 10.17 17.09 20.90
CA ASP A 92 11.30 17.21 21.82
C ASP A 92 11.55 18.68 22.20
N ASP A 93 12.46 18.91 23.13
CA ASP A 93 12.73 20.26 23.65
C ASP A 93 13.13 21.24 22.53
N GLN A 94 13.88 20.77 21.53
CA GLN A 94 14.29 21.60 20.40
C GLN A 94 13.10 21.99 19.52
N ILE A 95 12.26 21.02 19.11
CA ILE A 95 11.08 21.28 18.29
C ILE A 95 10.09 22.15 19.06
N LEU A 96 9.87 21.88 20.35
CA LEU A 96 8.96 22.66 21.17
C LEU A 96 9.43 24.12 21.26
N GLY A 97 10.72 24.36 21.48
CA GLY A 97 11.26 25.72 21.50
C GLY A 97 11.14 26.44 20.16
N GLN A 98 11.33 25.74 19.03
CA GLN A 98 11.09 26.29 17.69
C GLN A 98 9.62 26.66 17.50
N MET A 99 8.69 25.79 17.88
CA MET A 99 7.25 26.07 17.80
C MET A 99 6.84 27.27 18.65
N ILE A 100 7.43 27.43 19.84
CA ILE A 100 7.22 28.59 20.71
C ILE A 100 7.72 29.85 20.02
N GLU A 101 8.93 29.84 19.46
CA GLU A 101 9.51 31.00 18.77
C GLU A 101 8.71 31.39 17.52
N GLU A 102 8.33 30.41 16.71
CA GLU A 102 7.50 30.62 15.52
C GLU A 102 6.12 31.20 15.86
N LEU A 103 5.46 30.70 16.90
CA LEU A 103 4.18 31.25 17.38
C LEU A 103 4.37 32.68 17.90
N PHE A 104 5.46 32.94 18.62
CA PHE A 104 5.74 34.26 19.17
C PHE A 104 5.93 35.31 18.08
N LEU A 105 6.62 34.94 17.00
CA LEU A 105 6.94 35.80 15.87
C LEU A 105 5.90 35.74 14.73
N ASP A 106 4.81 35.00 14.89
CA ASP A 106 3.80 34.81 13.85
C ASP A 106 3.09 36.14 13.55
N PRO A 107 3.24 36.70 12.33
CA PRO A 107 2.71 38.03 11.99
C PRO A 107 1.19 38.07 11.93
N LYS A 108 0.51 36.91 12.01
CA LYS A 108 -0.95 36.85 12.15
C LYS A 108 -1.41 37.50 13.46
N PHE A 109 -0.55 37.52 14.49
CA PHE A 109 -0.83 38.16 15.75
C PHE A 109 -0.18 39.55 15.77
N ASP A 110 -0.89 40.56 16.27
CA ASP A 110 -0.39 41.94 16.42
C ASP A 110 0.54 42.09 17.63
N GLY A 111 1.53 41.19 17.71
CA GLY A 111 2.37 40.98 18.88
C GLY A 111 1.61 40.41 20.08
N TRP A 112 2.33 39.76 20.97
CA TRP A 112 1.78 39.28 22.23
C TRP A 112 1.81 40.41 23.26
N LYS A 113 0.67 40.73 23.87
CA LYS A 113 0.50 41.88 24.77
C LYS A 113 -0.13 41.45 26.09
N VAL A 114 0.22 42.14 27.17
CA VAL A 114 -0.45 42.05 28.47
C VAL A 114 -0.91 43.45 28.85
N ASP A 115 -2.21 43.62 29.11
CA ASP A 115 -2.84 44.93 29.37
C ASP A 115 -2.46 46.01 28.32
N GLY A 116 -2.38 45.61 27.05
CA GLY A 116 -2.00 46.48 25.93
C GLY A 116 -0.49 46.72 25.76
N THR A 117 0.35 46.21 26.66
CA THR A 117 1.82 46.36 26.59
C THR A 117 2.46 45.15 25.90
N PRO A 118 3.28 45.33 24.85
CA PRO A 118 4.01 44.23 24.21
C PRO A 118 4.99 43.53 25.15
N ILE A 119 5.04 42.20 25.11
CA ILE A 119 5.90 41.40 26.01
C ILE A 119 7.29 41.07 25.41
N ASP A 120 7.58 41.51 24.19
CA ASP A 120 8.79 41.21 23.42
C ASP A 120 10.08 41.45 24.19
N ASN A 121 10.16 42.59 24.90
CA ASN A 121 11.35 42.97 25.66
C ASN A 121 11.67 41.98 26.79
N PHE A 122 10.67 41.26 27.31
CA PHE A 122 10.84 40.26 28.36
C PHE A 122 11.17 38.88 27.78
N ILE A 123 10.59 38.54 26.62
CA ILE A 123 10.68 37.19 26.05
C ILE A 123 11.86 37.00 25.10
N LEU A 124 12.18 37.99 24.26
CA LEU A 124 13.27 37.87 23.27
C LEU A 124 14.64 37.50 23.88
N PRO A 125 15.04 37.99 25.07
CA PRO A 125 16.24 37.51 25.75
C PRO A 125 16.17 36.04 26.15
N LEU A 126 15.00 35.51 26.54
CA LEU A 126 14.82 34.11 26.93
C LEU A 126 15.04 33.16 25.75
N PHE A 127 14.61 33.52 24.54
CA PHE A 127 14.95 32.76 23.33
C PHE A 127 16.46 32.65 23.11
N LYS A 128 17.23 33.71 23.40
CA LYS A 128 18.71 33.66 23.33
C LYS A 128 19.30 32.70 24.36
N HIS A 129 18.71 32.63 25.55
CA HIS A 129 19.11 31.67 26.58
C HIS A 129 18.78 30.24 26.19
N PHE A 130 17.57 30.00 25.68
CA PHE A 130 17.14 28.71 25.14
C PHE A 130 18.08 28.22 24.02
N LYS A 131 18.36 29.07 23.02
CA LYS A 131 19.28 28.75 21.91
C LYS A 131 20.72 28.44 22.36
N ARG A 132 21.12 28.90 23.55
CA ARG A 132 22.43 28.64 24.16
C ARG A 132 22.40 27.44 25.11
N GLY A 133 21.29 26.70 25.19
CA GLY A 133 21.10 25.56 26.08
C GLY A 133 21.02 25.93 27.57
N ARG A 134 20.74 27.21 27.89
CA ARG A 134 20.65 27.71 29.28
C ARG A 134 19.22 27.70 29.83
N LEU A 135 18.24 27.36 29.02
CA LEU A 135 16.82 27.30 29.36
C LEU A 135 16.20 26.14 28.57
N THR A 136 15.31 25.37 29.18
CA THR A 136 14.52 24.35 28.46
C THR A 136 13.29 24.97 27.81
N ALA A 137 12.68 24.29 26.85
CA ALA A 137 11.45 24.76 26.23
C ALA A 137 10.27 24.78 27.21
N ALA A 138 10.26 23.86 28.19
CA ALA A 138 9.27 23.88 29.27
C ALA A 138 9.39 25.14 30.14
N GLN A 139 10.61 25.51 30.52
CA GLN A 139 10.86 26.75 31.29
C GLN A 139 10.54 28.00 30.46
N LEU A 140 10.90 27.99 29.18
CA LEU A 140 10.55 29.08 28.26
C LEU A 140 9.03 29.25 28.15
N ARG A 141 8.29 28.15 27.98
CA ARG A 141 6.83 28.14 27.95
C ARG A 141 6.23 28.71 29.24
N GLU A 142 6.71 28.27 30.41
CA GLU A 142 6.22 28.74 31.71
C GLU A 142 6.38 30.27 31.86
N ASN A 143 7.54 30.82 31.44
CA ASN A 143 7.78 32.27 31.50
C ASN A 143 6.83 33.06 30.59
N ILE A 144 6.53 32.55 29.39
CA ILE A 144 5.61 33.22 28.46
C ILE A 144 4.17 33.10 28.98
N ALA A 145 3.76 31.90 29.41
CA ALA A 145 2.42 31.64 29.94
C ALA A 145 2.08 32.51 31.15
N TYR A 146 3.08 32.79 32.01
CA TYR A 146 2.92 33.71 33.13
C TYR A 146 2.58 35.14 32.69
N LEU A 147 3.20 35.62 31.60
CA LEU A 147 2.98 36.97 31.08
C LEU A 147 1.77 37.08 30.15
N ASN A 148 1.43 36.01 29.44
CA ASN A 148 0.34 35.97 28.47
C ASN A 148 -0.27 34.55 28.40
N PRO A 149 -1.37 34.31 29.15
CA PRO A 149 -2.08 33.02 29.12
C PRO A 149 -2.66 32.66 27.74
N ASP A 150 -3.10 33.63 26.95
CA ASP A 150 -3.67 33.40 25.61
C ASP A 150 -2.65 32.79 24.63
N PHE A 151 -1.37 33.14 24.78
CA PHE A 151 -0.27 32.49 24.08
C PHE A 151 -0.20 31.01 24.41
N ASP A 152 -0.30 30.66 25.70
CA ASP A 152 -0.20 29.27 26.15
C ASP A 152 -1.38 28.42 25.67
N ASP A 153 -2.59 28.98 25.66
CA ASP A 153 -3.78 28.33 25.11
C ASP A 153 -3.63 28.07 23.60
N THR A 154 -3.10 29.07 22.86
CA THR A 154 -2.82 28.94 21.43
C THR A 154 -1.75 27.88 21.17
N LEU A 155 -0.67 27.88 21.94
CA LEU A 155 0.39 26.87 21.85
C LEU A 155 -0.14 25.48 22.18
N THR A 156 -0.96 25.33 23.22
CA THR A 156 -1.58 24.06 23.62
C THR A 156 -2.44 23.50 22.48
N THR A 157 -3.20 24.36 21.80
CA THR A 157 -3.99 23.97 20.62
C THR A 157 -3.09 23.49 19.48
N ARG A 158 -1.97 24.20 19.19
CA ARG A 158 -0.99 23.76 18.18
C ARG A 158 -0.38 22.41 18.54
N LEU A 159 0.00 22.21 19.80
CA LEU A 159 0.59 20.97 20.30
C LEU A 159 -0.39 19.79 20.22
N ALA A 160 -1.69 20.00 20.46
CA ALA A 160 -2.70 18.97 20.29
C ALA A 160 -2.77 18.43 18.85
N SER A 161 -2.40 19.24 17.86
CA SER A 161 -2.33 18.86 16.46
C SER A 161 -0.94 18.42 15.97
N PHE A 162 0.08 18.38 16.85
CA PHE A 162 1.47 18.12 16.46
C PHE A 162 1.62 16.82 15.67
N ALA A 163 0.95 15.74 16.10
CA ALA A 163 1.01 14.44 15.43
C ALA A 163 0.46 14.46 13.98
N LEU A 164 -0.35 15.47 13.63
CA LEU A 164 -0.90 15.66 12.29
C LEU A 164 0.01 16.50 11.39
N GLN A 165 1.01 17.19 11.95
CA GLN A 165 1.90 18.04 11.17
C GLN A 165 2.78 17.19 10.23
N PRO A 166 2.96 17.59 8.95
CA PRO A 166 3.75 16.84 8.00
C PRO A 166 5.18 16.53 8.48
N ALA A 167 5.85 17.48 9.13
CA ALA A 167 7.21 17.29 9.65
C ALA A 167 7.28 16.25 10.77
N ALA A 168 6.30 16.26 11.69
CA ALA A 168 6.20 15.25 12.74
C ALA A 168 5.94 13.87 12.15
N ARG A 169 4.94 13.75 11.25
CA ARG A 169 4.63 12.49 10.56
C ARG A 169 5.84 11.94 9.83
N ALA A 170 6.61 12.80 9.15
CA ALA A 170 7.82 12.40 8.45
C ALA A 170 8.92 11.89 9.39
N LYS A 171 9.19 12.60 10.49
CA LYS A 171 10.19 12.20 11.48
C LYS A 171 9.85 10.83 12.09
N TYR A 172 8.64 10.69 12.63
CA TYR A 172 8.24 9.47 13.35
C TYR A 172 7.96 8.30 12.39
N GLY A 173 7.34 8.57 11.24
CA GLY A 173 7.11 7.57 10.19
C GLY A 173 8.41 7.00 9.66
N ARG A 174 9.38 7.86 9.31
CA ARG A 174 10.71 7.43 8.85
C ARG A 174 11.44 6.61 9.91
N ALA A 175 11.49 7.08 11.15
CA ALA A 175 12.18 6.36 12.23
C ALA A 175 11.55 4.97 12.47
N ASN A 176 10.23 4.85 12.37
CA ASN A 176 9.54 3.57 12.51
C ASN A 176 9.83 2.64 11.33
N PHE A 177 9.79 3.17 10.11
CA PHE A 177 10.15 2.47 8.88
C PHE A 177 11.58 1.93 8.93
N GLU A 178 12.57 2.77 9.23
CA GLU A 178 13.99 2.38 9.30
C GLU A 178 14.23 1.30 10.35
N LYS A 179 13.56 1.40 11.50
CA LYS A 179 13.60 0.37 12.54
C LYS A 179 13.04 -0.97 12.05
N ALA A 180 11.91 -0.95 11.34
CA ALA A 180 11.28 -2.14 10.80
C ALA A 180 12.12 -2.76 9.68
N GLU A 181 12.65 -1.94 8.75
CA GLU A 181 13.54 -2.39 7.67
C GLU A 181 14.80 -3.07 8.19
N LYS A 182 15.42 -2.48 9.22
CA LYS A 182 16.58 -3.10 9.87
C LYS A 182 16.26 -4.47 10.45
N ALA A 183 15.07 -4.64 11.02
CA ALA A 183 14.64 -5.91 11.61
C ALA A 183 14.22 -6.95 10.56
N ASN A 184 13.65 -6.52 9.43
CA ASN A 184 13.10 -7.42 8.42
C ASN A 184 14.06 -7.74 7.26
N GLY A 185 15.24 -7.12 7.23
CA GLY A 185 16.31 -7.35 6.26
C GLY A 185 16.26 -6.47 5.01
N GLY A 186 15.64 -5.29 5.08
CA GLY A 186 15.52 -4.37 3.95
C GLY A 186 14.46 -4.82 2.94
N TYR A 187 13.26 -5.13 3.43
CA TYR A 187 12.17 -5.69 2.63
C TYR A 187 11.81 -4.82 1.41
N VAL A 188 11.72 -3.49 1.57
CA VAL A 188 11.19 -2.61 0.52
C VAL A 188 12.07 -2.58 -0.71
N GLN A 189 13.38 -2.71 -0.55
CA GLN A 189 14.31 -2.71 -1.68
C GLN A 189 13.99 -3.84 -2.68
N LYS A 190 13.62 -5.03 -2.18
CA LYS A 190 13.28 -6.20 -3.01
C LYS A 190 11.82 -6.21 -3.44
N TYR A 191 10.90 -5.91 -2.51
CA TYR A 191 9.48 -6.21 -2.69
C TYR A 191 8.60 -4.98 -2.96
N GLY A 192 9.12 -3.77 -2.80
CA GLY A 192 8.29 -2.57 -2.73
C GLY A 192 7.57 -2.42 -1.39
N PHE A 193 6.85 -1.33 -1.22
CA PHE A 193 6.00 -1.11 -0.04
C PHE A 193 4.70 -1.92 -0.13
N LEU A 194 4.11 -2.20 1.03
CA LEU A 194 2.74 -2.68 1.16
C LEU A 194 1.83 -1.50 1.52
N TYR A 195 0.80 -1.25 0.71
CA TYR A 195 -0.03 -0.05 0.83
C TYR A 195 -1.41 -0.38 1.35
N SER A 196 -1.97 0.50 2.17
CA SER A 196 -3.41 0.57 2.37
C SER A 196 -4.11 0.92 1.05
N TYR A 197 -5.39 0.59 0.89
CA TYR A 197 -6.11 0.91 -0.33
C TYR A 197 -6.16 2.42 -0.65
N ALA A 198 -6.31 3.27 0.38
CA ALA A 198 -6.27 4.71 0.21
C ALA A 198 -4.88 5.20 -0.24
N ALA A 199 -3.82 4.70 0.39
CA ALA A 199 -2.45 5.04 0.03
C ALA A 199 -2.07 4.52 -1.36
N ALA A 200 -2.54 3.34 -1.75
CA ALA A 200 -2.31 2.77 -3.08
C ALA A 200 -2.82 3.69 -4.19
N LYS A 201 -4.00 4.31 -3.99
CA LYS A 201 -4.55 5.30 -4.94
C LYS A 201 -3.82 6.65 -4.89
N ALA A 202 -3.38 7.08 -3.72
CA ALA A 202 -2.71 8.38 -3.55
C ALA A 202 -1.22 8.36 -3.97
N SER A 203 -0.58 7.18 -3.96
CA SER A 203 0.87 7.04 -4.15
C SER A 203 1.27 6.86 -5.61
N VAL A 204 0.34 6.65 -6.54
CA VAL A 204 0.65 6.50 -7.97
C VAL A 204 1.25 7.80 -8.53
N PRO A 205 2.31 7.73 -9.35
CA PRO A 205 2.91 8.93 -9.93
C PRO A 205 2.02 9.59 -10.97
N GLU A 206 2.25 10.88 -11.21
CA GLU A 206 1.52 11.62 -12.24
C GLU A 206 1.63 10.94 -13.62
N GLY A 207 0.51 10.89 -14.35
CA GLY A 207 0.43 10.20 -15.64
C GLY A 207 0.36 8.66 -15.56
N TRP A 208 0.46 8.09 -14.35
CA TRP A 208 0.22 6.68 -14.07
C TRP A 208 -1.05 6.51 -13.24
N ARG A 209 -1.58 5.28 -13.18
CA ARG A 209 -2.72 4.92 -12.33
C ARG A 209 -2.49 3.61 -11.61
N LEU A 210 -3.24 3.41 -10.53
CA LEU A 210 -3.46 2.09 -9.95
C LEU A 210 -4.34 1.29 -10.93
N PRO A 211 -3.89 0.13 -11.44
CA PRO A 211 -4.63 -0.63 -12.43
C PRO A 211 -6.02 -0.97 -11.94
N SER A 212 -7.02 -0.73 -12.77
CA SER A 212 -8.38 -1.22 -12.56
C SER A 212 -8.44 -2.74 -12.77
N ASP A 213 -9.54 -3.35 -12.38
CA ASP A 213 -9.80 -4.76 -12.73
C ASP A 213 -9.81 -4.99 -14.25
N GLN A 214 -10.29 -4.01 -15.02
CA GLN A 214 -10.29 -4.07 -16.48
C GLN A 214 -8.86 -4.04 -17.04
N ASP A 215 -7.96 -3.25 -16.46
CA ASP A 215 -6.54 -3.23 -16.86
C ASP A 215 -5.90 -4.60 -16.64
N TRP A 216 -6.14 -5.22 -15.47
CA TRP A 216 -5.68 -6.57 -15.20
C TRP A 216 -6.26 -7.60 -16.18
N GLN A 217 -7.55 -7.53 -16.48
CA GLN A 217 -8.16 -8.42 -17.46
C GLN A 217 -7.57 -8.26 -18.86
N GLN A 218 -7.24 -7.04 -19.28
CA GLN A 218 -6.57 -6.78 -20.55
C GLN A 218 -5.14 -7.37 -20.57
N LEU A 219 -4.37 -7.17 -19.50
CA LEU A 219 -3.05 -7.76 -19.31
C LEU A 219 -3.12 -9.29 -19.40
N GLU A 220 -3.97 -9.93 -18.60
CA GLU A 220 -4.12 -11.39 -18.54
C GLU A 220 -4.55 -11.96 -19.90
N GLN A 221 -5.49 -11.31 -20.59
CA GLN A 221 -5.93 -11.74 -21.92
C GLN A 221 -4.85 -11.58 -22.99
N ALA A 222 -4.09 -10.48 -22.95
CA ALA A 222 -2.97 -10.27 -23.85
C ALA A 222 -1.90 -11.36 -23.66
N LEU A 223 -1.66 -11.79 -22.42
CA LEU A 223 -0.74 -12.89 -22.10
C LEU A 223 -1.26 -14.27 -22.54
N GLY A 224 -2.55 -14.40 -22.88
CA GLY A 224 -3.12 -15.63 -23.43
C GLY A 224 -4.27 -16.24 -22.65
N LEU A 225 -4.78 -15.56 -21.61
CA LEU A 225 -6.00 -15.98 -20.91
C LEU A 225 -7.23 -15.75 -21.81
N SER A 226 -8.17 -16.69 -21.83
CA SER A 226 -9.42 -16.49 -22.57
C SER A 226 -10.27 -15.37 -21.92
N SER A 227 -11.09 -14.68 -22.72
CA SER A 227 -12.00 -13.65 -22.19
C SER A 227 -13.03 -14.22 -21.21
N GLN A 228 -13.44 -15.48 -21.40
CA GLN A 228 -14.38 -16.19 -20.52
C GLN A 228 -13.75 -16.41 -19.14
N GLU A 229 -12.52 -16.93 -19.08
CA GLU A 229 -11.82 -17.08 -17.81
C GLU A 229 -11.52 -15.72 -17.18
N ALA A 230 -11.07 -14.73 -17.96
CA ALA A 230 -10.74 -13.41 -17.44
C ALA A 230 -11.88 -12.76 -16.63
N GLN A 231 -13.13 -13.08 -16.97
CA GLN A 231 -14.34 -12.58 -16.30
C GLN A 231 -14.75 -13.35 -15.04
N LEU A 232 -14.21 -14.56 -14.80
CA LEU A 232 -14.56 -15.33 -13.61
C LEU A 232 -14.21 -14.55 -12.33
N ASP A 233 -15.17 -14.44 -11.43
CA ASP A 233 -15.01 -13.80 -10.13
C ASP A 233 -14.87 -14.83 -9.03
N ASN A 234 -14.12 -14.47 -7.98
CA ASN A 234 -13.76 -15.36 -6.87
C ASN A 234 -13.29 -16.73 -7.35
N ALA A 235 -12.35 -16.72 -8.29
CA ALA A 235 -11.85 -17.92 -8.96
C ALA A 235 -10.34 -17.89 -9.22
N TRP A 236 -9.72 -19.07 -9.15
CA TRP A 236 -8.38 -19.34 -9.65
C TRP A 236 -8.44 -19.58 -11.16
N ARG A 237 -7.72 -18.76 -11.94
CA ARG A 237 -7.82 -18.74 -13.42
C ARG A 237 -6.46 -18.93 -14.09
N GLY A 238 -6.46 -19.52 -15.28
CA GLY A 238 -5.29 -19.63 -16.15
C GLY A 238 -4.15 -20.45 -15.56
N ALA A 239 -4.19 -21.78 -15.73
CA ALA A 239 -3.07 -22.63 -15.32
C ALA A 239 -1.76 -22.15 -15.99
N GLY A 240 -0.73 -21.92 -15.19
CA GLY A 240 0.57 -21.37 -15.62
C GLY A 240 0.65 -19.84 -15.72
N LEU A 241 -0.46 -19.11 -15.66
CA LEU A 241 -0.46 -17.63 -15.72
C LEU A 241 0.31 -17.02 -14.56
N GLY A 242 0.15 -17.56 -13.35
CA GLY A 242 0.87 -17.15 -12.15
C GLY A 242 2.38 -17.31 -12.32
N THR A 243 2.84 -18.42 -12.92
CA THR A 243 4.25 -18.66 -13.23
C THR A 243 4.80 -17.63 -14.21
N VAL A 244 4.05 -17.34 -15.28
CA VAL A 244 4.45 -16.39 -16.33
C VAL A 244 4.58 -14.96 -15.79
N MET A 245 3.75 -14.56 -14.83
CA MET A 245 3.75 -13.20 -14.26
C MET A 245 4.70 -13.00 -13.07
N SER A 246 5.09 -14.08 -12.38
CA SER A 246 5.92 -14.01 -11.16
C SER A 246 7.35 -13.57 -11.45
N GLU A 247 8.12 -13.28 -10.40
CA GLU A 247 9.55 -12.97 -10.51
C GLU A 247 10.30 -14.03 -11.34
N GLY A 248 11.07 -13.58 -12.35
CA GLY A 248 11.74 -14.47 -13.32
C GLY A 248 10.82 -15.12 -14.37
N GLY A 249 9.52 -14.83 -14.35
CA GLY A 249 8.53 -15.35 -15.32
C GLY A 249 8.67 -14.75 -16.72
N ALA A 250 8.19 -15.49 -17.72
CA ALA A 250 8.39 -15.17 -19.13
C ALA A 250 7.73 -13.86 -19.61
N ALA A 251 6.74 -13.31 -18.88
CA ALA A 251 6.08 -12.07 -19.25
C ALA A 251 6.85 -10.80 -18.83
N GLY A 252 7.96 -10.91 -18.09
CA GLY A 252 8.70 -9.73 -17.60
C GLY A 252 7.91 -8.83 -16.64
N PHE A 253 6.68 -9.19 -16.27
CA PHE A 253 5.88 -8.49 -15.25
C PHE A 253 6.56 -8.56 -13.89
N ASN A 254 7.31 -9.65 -13.66
CA ASN A 254 8.25 -9.81 -12.57
C ASN A 254 7.62 -9.48 -11.20
N ALA A 255 6.46 -10.09 -10.92
CA ALA A 255 5.77 -9.91 -9.64
C ALA A 255 6.56 -10.55 -8.51
N PRO A 256 7.18 -9.77 -7.61
CA PRO A 256 7.97 -10.34 -6.53
C PRO A 256 7.04 -10.95 -5.49
N LEU A 257 7.47 -12.04 -4.86
CA LEU A 257 6.66 -12.78 -3.87
C LEU A 257 6.61 -12.04 -2.52
N ALA A 258 6.05 -10.83 -2.52
CA ALA A 258 6.07 -9.85 -1.45
C ALA A 258 5.30 -10.29 -0.20
N GLY A 259 4.35 -11.21 -0.32
CA GLY A 259 3.36 -11.46 0.73
C GLY A 259 2.42 -10.27 0.92
N ALA A 260 1.75 -10.24 2.05
CA ALA A 260 0.77 -9.20 2.38
C ALA A 260 0.55 -9.06 3.89
N ASN A 261 -0.05 -7.94 4.30
CA ASN A 261 -0.78 -7.87 5.57
C ASN A 261 -2.28 -8.09 5.30
N ALA A 262 -2.66 -9.35 5.11
CA ALA A 262 -3.96 -9.75 4.59
C ALA A 262 -5.09 -9.48 5.59
N TYR A 263 -6.34 -9.54 5.14
CA TYR A 263 -7.49 -9.41 6.04
C TYR A 263 -7.58 -10.57 7.04
N GLN A 264 -7.91 -10.24 8.29
CA GLN A 264 -8.41 -11.19 9.28
C GLN A 264 -9.48 -10.53 10.15
N LYS A 265 -10.43 -11.35 10.64
CA LYS A 265 -11.48 -10.88 11.56
C LYS A 265 -10.92 -10.53 12.94
N ALA A 266 -9.86 -11.23 13.37
CA ALA A 266 -9.23 -10.99 14.65
C ALA A 266 -8.50 -9.65 14.68
N ARG A 267 -8.32 -9.13 15.90
CA ARG A 267 -7.50 -7.94 16.15
C ARG A 267 -6.05 -8.17 15.72
N GLY A 268 -5.42 -7.12 15.23
CA GLY A 268 -3.98 -7.12 14.91
C GLY A 268 -3.59 -7.45 13.47
N GLN A 269 -2.29 -7.59 13.27
CA GLN A 269 -1.65 -7.75 11.96
C GLN A 269 -1.64 -9.22 11.52
N LEU A 270 -1.76 -9.46 10.21
CA LEU A 270 -1.64 -10.79 9.60
C LEU A 270 -0.69 -10.70 8.40
N TYR A 271 0.61 -10.66 8.70
CA TYR A 271 1.65 -10.75 7.68
C TYR A 271 1.80 -12.19 7.23
N VAL A 272 1.56 -12.46 5.94
CA VAL A 272 1.52 -13.82 5.38
C VAL A 272 2.22 -13.93 4.03
N ASN A 273 2.77 -15.12 3.76
CA ASN A 273 3.26 -15.53 2.44
C ASN A 273 4.40 -14.67 1.83
N ARG A 274 5.21 -14.01 2.66
CA ARG A 274 6.49 -13.45 2.20
C ARG A 274 7.36 -14.56 1.61
N GLY A 275 7.87 -14.33 0.41
CA GLY A 275 8.64 -15.29 -0.38
C GLY A 275 7.83 -16.42 -0.99
N LYS A 276 6.49 -16.37 -0.92
CA LYS A 276 5.60 -17.45 -1.38
C LYS A 276 4.50 -16.99 -2.34
N SER A 277 3.97 -15.80 -2.15
CA SER A 277 2.85 -15.28 -2.95
C SER A 277 2.95 -13.77 -3.14
N TRP A 278 2.32 -13.26 -4.19
CA TRP A 278 2.12 -11.83 -4.41
C TRP A 278 0.65 -11.48 -4.31
N TYR A 279 0.38 -10.24 -3.91
CA TYR A 279 -0.97 -9.68 -3.71
C TYR A 279 -1.00 -8.26 -4.23
N TYR A 280 -1.96 -7.94 -5.07
CA TYR A 280 -2.10 -6.63 -5.70
C TYR A 280 -3.46 -6.01 -5.48
N TRP A 281 -3.45 -4.73 -5.10
CA TRP A 281 -4.61 -3.88 -5.23
C TRP A 281 -4.93 -3.63 -6.70
N THR A 282 -6.23 -3.60 -7.01
CA THR A 282 -6.75 -2.87 -8.18
C THR A 282 -7.38 -1.57 -7.71
N SER A 283 -7.69 -0.61 -8.60
CA SER A 283 -8.45 0.60 -8.28
C SER A 283 -9.97 0.41 -8.27
N THR A 284 -10.46 -0.80 -8.56
CA THR A 284 -11.89 -1.07 -8.70
C THR A 284 -12.52 -1.36 -7.32
N PRO A 285 -13.33 -0.43 -6.76
CA PRO A 285 -14.00 -0.66 -5.50
C PRO A 285 -15.16 -1.65 -5.68
N VAL A 286 -15.50 -2.34 -4.60
CA VAL A 286 -16.71 -3.15 -4.50
C VAL A 286 -17.40 -2.89 -3.16
N THR A 287 -18.70 -3.12 -3.13
CA THR A 287 -19.47 -3.18 -1.88
C THR A 287 -19.67 -4.64 -1.53
N LEU A 288 -19.09 -5.05 -0.41
CA LEU A 288 -19.26 -6.38 0.18
C LEU A 288 -20.52 -6.39 1.06
N ASN A 289 -20.89 -7.57 1.59
CA ASN A 289 -22.08 -7.76 2.43
C ASN A 289 -22.28 -6.60 3.42
N ASP A 290 -23.51 -6.09 3.46
CA ASP A 290 -23.95 -5.06 4.41
C ASP A 290 -23.19 -3.73 4.32
N SER A 291 -22.95 -3.24 3.09
CA SER A 291 -22.33 -1.94 2.79
C SER A 291 -20.84 -1.83 3.11
N LEU A 292 -20.17 -2.95 3.33
CA LEU A 292 -18.76 -2.94 3.70
C LEU A 292 -17.87 -2.64 2.50
N PRO A 293 -16.97 -1.64 2.59
CA PRO A 293 -16.12 -1.30 1.47
C PRO A 293 -15.07 -2.40 1.23
N GLY A 294 -14.85 -2.71 -0.04
CA GLY A 294 -13.80 -3.59 -0.51
C GLY A 294 -13.24 -3.15 -1.85
N ALA A 295 -12.29 -3.93 -2.36
CA ALA A 295 -11.76 -3.76 -3.70
C ALA A 295 -11.53 -5.11 -4.36
N ILE A 296 -11.52 -5.11 -5.69
CA ILE A 296 -11.05 -6.26 -6.47
C ILE A 296 -9.53 -6.37 -6.30
N VAL A 297 -9.03 -7.59 -6.19
CA VAL A 297 -7.60 -7.90 -6.01
C VAL A 297 -7.14 -8.99 -6.98
N ARG A 298 -5.83 -9.08 -7.13
CA ARG A 298 -5.14 -10.23 -7.74
C ARG A 298 -4.18 -10.85 -6.75
N MET A 299 -4.13 -12.17 -6.69
CA MET A 299 -3.11 -12.87 -5.91
C MET A 299 -2.64 -14.16 -6.59
N SER A 300 -1.39 -14.51 -6.35
CA SER A 300 -0.88 -15.86 -6.60
C SER A 300 -0.96 -16.72 -5.35
N SER A 301 -0.71 -18.01 -5.54
CA SER A 301 -0.48 -18.94 -4.45
C SER A 301 0.82 -19.71 -4.67
N HIS A 302 1.37 -20.27 -3.60
CA HIS A 302 2.46 -21.24 -3.67
C HIS A 302 1.98 -22.68 -3.91
N PHE A 303 0.66 -22.95 -3.83
CA PHE A 303 0.09 -24.29 -4.03
C PHE A 303 -0.51 -24.52 -5.42
N ASN A 304 -0.54 -23.50 -6.28
CA ASN A 304 -0.94 -23.62 -7.69
C ASN A 304 -0.27 -22.51 -8.52
N ASP A 305 -0.36 -22.61 -9.83
CA ASP A 305 0.22 -21.66 -10.79
C ASP A 305 -0.83 -20.76 -11.48
N LYS A 306 -2.04 -20.71 -10.94
CA LYS A 306 -3.14 -19.86 -11.40
C LYS A 306 -3.10 -18.49 -10.74
N VAL A 307 -3.87 -17.55 -11.28
CA VAL A 307 -4.08 -16.23 -10.66
C VAL A 307 -5.51 -16.13 -10.13
N TRP A 308 -5.62 -15.83 -8.85
CA TRP A 308 -6.90 -15.54 -8.22
C TRP A 308 -7.36 -14.13 -8.56
N ARG A 309 -8.61 -14.01 -9.02
CA ARG A 309 -9.38 -12.76 -9.02
C ARG A 309 -10.48 -12.90 -7.98
N GLY A 310 -10.59 -11.94 -7.09
CA GLY A 310 -11.67 -11.87 -6.13
C GLY A 310 -11.62 -10.56 -5.37
N THR A 311 -12.18 -10.54 -4.17
CA THR A 311 -12.36 -9.30 -3.40
C THR A 311 -11.62 -9.33 -2.07
N SER A 312 -11.31 -8.15 -1.55
CA SER A 312 -10.77 -7.99 -0.20
C SER A 312 -11.37 -6.79 0.50
N ARG A 313 -11.58 -6.90 1.81
CA ARG A 313 -11.90 -5.74 2.66
C ARG A 313 -10.72 -4.79 2.70
N LEU A 314 -11.01 -3.51 2.90
CA LEU A 314 -9.96 -2.47 2.96
C LEU A 314 -9.24 -2.44 4.32
N ASP A 315 -9.91 -2.86 5.37
CA ASP A 315 -9.43 -2.87 6.76
C ASP A 315 -10.22 -3.87 7.61
N ASN A 316 -9.85 -3.99 8.88
CA ASN A 316 -10.61 -4.71 9.90
C ASN A 316 -11.07 -3.79 11.05
N MET A 317 -11.30 -2.51 10.75
CA MET A 317 -11.60 -1.40 11.69
C MET A 317 -10.49 -1.00 12.66
N GLU A 318 -9.41 -1.79 12.78
CA GLU A 318 -8.26 -1.46 13.64
C GLU A 318 -7.04 -1.07 12.83
N ARG A 319 -6.87 -1.70 11.67
CA ARG A 319 -5.74 -1.47 10.78
C ARG A 319 -6.10 -1.75 9.33
N PRO A 320 -5.42 -1.10 8.38
CA PRO A 320 -5.61 -1.37 6.95
C PRO A 320 -5.14 -2.77 6.55
N VAL A 321 -5.78 -3.34 5.55
CA VAL A 321 -5.23 -4.44 4.74
C VAL A 321 -4.16 -3.86 3.82
N LEU A 322 -3.04 -4.58 3.67
CA LEU A 322 -1.89 -4.06 2.91
C LEU A 322 -1.46 -5.02 1.81
N TYR A 323 -1.51 -4.54 0.56
CA TYR A 323 -1.08 -5.26 -0.64
C TYR A 323 -0.12 -4.39 -1.46
N SER A 324 0.60 -5.04 -2.37
CA SER A 324 1.54 -4.37 -3.26
C SER A 324 0.81 -3.51 -4.29
N VAL A 325 1.51 -2.51 -4.81
CA VAL A 325 1.05 -1.65 -5.90
C VAL A 325 1.91 -1.86 -7.12
N ARG A 326 1.24 -2.13 -8.23
CA ARG A 326 1.77 -2.08 -9.59
C ARG A 326 1.16 -0.85 -10.26
N CYS A 327 1.90 -0.09 -11.07
CA CYS A 327 1.32 1.03 -11.81
C CYS A 327 1.21 0.71 -13.30
N VAL A 328 0.20 1.29 -13.94
CA VAL A 328 -0.05 1.19 -15.38
C VAL A 328 -0.37 2.57 -15.95
N LYS A 329 -0.05 2.80 -17.22
CA LYS A 329 -0.55 3.94 -17.99
C LYS A 329 -0.90 3.50 -19.40
N ASP A 330 -1.76 4.27 -20.05
CA ASP A 330 -2.07 4.02 -21.45
C ASP A 330 -0.87 4.43 -22.32
N PHE A 331 -0.62 3.64 -23.34
CA PHE A 331 0.46 3.83 -24.29
C PHE A 331 -0.13 4.00 -25.68
N THR A 332 -0.13 5.24 -26.15
CA THR A 332 -0.39 5.54 -27.57
C THR A 332 0.96 5.69 -28.24
N PRO A 333 1.32 4.87 -29.24
CA PRO A 333 2.50 5.12 -30.04
C PRO A 333 2.41 6.52 -30.63
N LYS A 334 3.51 7.30 -30.62
CA LYS A 334 3.55 8.51 -31.45
C LYS A 334 3.28 8.09 -32.89
N ALA A 335 2.28 8.68 -33.54
CA ALA A 335 2.10 8.51 -34.98
C ALA A 335 3.43 8.90 -35.64
N GLN A 336 3.99 7.97 -36.41
CA GLN A 336 5.23 8.19 -37.18
C GLN A 336 5.02 9.24 -38.25
#